data_AF-A0A6L7LIF0-F1
#
_entry.id   AF-A0A6L7LIF0-F1
#
_cell.length_a   1.000
_cell.length_b   1.000
_cell.length_c   1.000
_cell.angle_alpha   90.00
_cell.angle_beta   90.00
_cell.angle_gamma   90.00
#
_symmetry.space_group_name_H-M   'P 1'
#
loop_
_entity.id
_entity.type
_entity.pdbx_description
1 polymer ?
#
loop_
_entity_poly.entity_id
_entity_poly.type
_entity_poly.pdbx_seq_one_letter_code
_entity_poly.pdbx_strand_id
1 'polypeptide(L)'
;MANDMSATVPEGPVRKRVRSEAEWQALMAEFERWDGAQVSFCESRGVSVKSFQGWRRKRGLTGGAAKGRPGGFVEIATGAGPGWDVELSLGDGVTLRLRRP
;
A
#
# COMPACT_ATOMS: atom_id res chain seq x y z
N MET A 1 -4.58 39.11 -45.01
CA MET A 1 -3.87 39.06 -43.71
C MET A 1 -4.43 37.92 -42.88
N ALA A 2 -3.53 37.21 -42.19
CA ALA A 2 -3.71 36.31 -41.03
C ALA A 2 -4.53 35.01 -41.17
N ASN A 3 -3.76 33.92 -41.08
CA ASN A 3 -4.10 32.51 -40.94
C ASN A 3 -4.53 32.23 -39.49
N ASP A 4 -5.70 31.65 -39.22
CA ASP A 4 -6.00 31.09 -37.89
C ASP A 4 -5.93 29.56 -37.95
N MET A 5 -4.79 29.05 -37.48
CA MET A 5 -4.56 27.64 -37.21
C MET A 5 -5.15 27.31 -35.85
N SER A 6 -6.42 26.93 -35.79
CA SER A 6 -6.93 26.19 -34.63
C SER A 6 -6.66 24.70 -34.86
N ALA A 7 -5.46 24.30 -34.48
CA ALA A 7 -4.98 22.93 -34.51
C ALA A 7 -5.89 22.02 -33.69
N THR A 8 -6.40 20.98 -34.34
CA THR A 8 -7.01 19.83 -33.70
C THR A 8 -5.95 19.13 -32.85
N VAL A 9 -6.18 19.07 -31.53
CA VAL A 9 -5.35 18.27 -30.62
C VAL A 9 -5.51 16.81 -31.01
N PRO A 10 -4.45 16.07 -31.36
CA PRO A 10 -4.58 14.66 -31.68
C PRO A 10 -4.84 13.85 -30.40
N GLU A 11 -6.07 13.34 -30.23
CA GLU A 11 -6.37 12.27 -29.27
C GLU A 11 -5.70 10.97 -29.72
N GLY A 12 -4.39 10.88 -29.51
CA GLY A 12 -3.66 9.61 -29.54
C GLY A 12 -3.94 8.82 -28.26
N PRO A 13 -3.90 7.47 -28.30
CA PRO A 13 -4.09 6.66 -27.10
C PRO A 13 -3.02 7.00 -26.06
N VAL A 14 -3.45 7.52 -24.91
CA VAL A 14 -2.57 7.81 -23.77
C VAL A 14 -1.89 6.51 -23.35
N ARG A 15 -0.61 6.36 -23.71
CA ARG A 15 0.18 5.18 -23.33
C ARG A 15 0.23 5.12 -21.81
N LYS A 16 -0.47 4.15 -21.22
CA LYS A 16 -0.44 3.93 -19.78
C LYS A 16 1.00 3.64 -19.36
N ARG A 17 1.63 4.56 -18.65
CA ARG A 17 2.97 4.37 -18.08
C ARG A 17 2.93 3.21 -17.10
N VAL A 18 3.48 2.07 -17.49
CA VAL A 18 3.67 0.92 -16.59
C VAL A 18 4.89 1.22 -15.73
N ARG A 19 4.70 1.26 -14.41
CA ARG A 19 5.81 1.44 -13.46
C ARG A 19 6.54 0.12 -13.26
N SER A 20 7.87 0.17 -13.22
CA SER A 20 8.70 -0.98 -12.91
C SER A 20 8.52 -1.40 -11.44
N GLU A 21 9.02 -2.59 -11.10
CA GLU A 21 8.92 -3.10 -9.73
C GLU A 21 9.61 -2.20 -8.71
N ALA A 22 10.83 -1.76 -9.03
CA ALA A 22 11.60 -0.84 -8.20
C ALA A 22 10.86 0.50 -8.02
N GLU A 23 10.25 1.03 -9.07
CA GLU A 23 9.55 2.32 -9.02
C GLU A 23 8.35 2.29 -8.07
N TRP A 24 7.51 1.25 -8.14
CA TRP A 24 6.36 1.21 -7.26
C TRP A 24 6.73 0.83 -5.83
N GLN A 25 7.78 0.04 -5.62
CA GLN A 25 8.31 -0.24 -4.28
C GLN A 25 8.84 1.03 -3.61
N ALA A 26 9.56 1.88 -4.34
CA ALA A 26 10.01 3.17 -3.84
C ALA A 26 8.83 4.06 -3.41
N LEU A 27 7.77 4.13 -4.22
CA LEU A 27 6.53 4.84 -3.88
C LEU A 27 5.85 4.28 -2.63
N MET A 28 5.92 2.96 -2.40
CA MET A 28 5.39 2.36 -1.17
C MET A 28 6.20 2.77 0.06
N ALA A 29 7.53 2.77 -0.03
CA ALA A 29 8.40 3.22 1.05
C ALA A 29 8.26 4.73 1.33
N GLU A 30 8.00 5.53 0.30
CA GLU A 30 7.64 6.94 0.48
C GLU A 30 6.29 7.09 1.21
N PHE A 31 5.28 6.30 0.85
CA PHE A 31 3.97 6.36 1.49
C PHE A 31 4.01 5.97 2.98
N GLU A 32 4.90 5.06 3.38
CA GLU A 32 5.10 4.71 4.80
C GLU A 32 5.55 5.90 5.66
N ARG A 33 6.14 6.92 5.04
CA ARG A 33 6.61 8.15 5.70
C ARG A 33 5.66 9.34 5.45
N TRP A 34 4.50 9.11 4.86
CA TRP A 34 3.56 10.16 4.48
C TRP A 34 2.47 10.32 5.53
N ASP A 35 2.40 11.50 6.17
CA ASP A 35 1.46 11.81 7.25
C ASP A 35 0.06 12.23 6.75
N GLY A 36 -0.42 11.65 5.66
CA GLY A 36 -1.68 12.05 5.04
C GLY A 36 -2.46 10.92 4.39
N ALA A 37 -3.60 11.27 3.80
CA ALA A 37 -4.48 10.29 3.17
C ALA A 37 -3.85 9.67 1.91
N GLN A 38 -4.14 8.38 1.68
CA GLN A 38 -3.68 7.64 0.50
C GLN A 38 -4.10 8.29 -0.82
N VAL A 39 -5.30 8.88 -0.86
CA VAL A 39 -5.82 9.55 -2.06
C VAL A 39 -4.94 10.74 -2.41
N SER A 40 -4.64 11.61 -1.43
CA SER A 40 -3.76 12.77 -1.62
C SER A 40 -2.34 12.36 -2.01
N PHE A 41 -1.82 11.27 -1.44
CA PHE A 41 -0.53 10.72 -1.86
C PHE A 41 -0.55 10.28 -3.34
N CYS A 42 -1.56 9.51 -3.73
CA CYS A 42 -1.74 9.00 -5.09
C CYS A 42 -1.85 10.14 -6.11
N GLU A 43 -2.61 11.18 -5.79
CA GLU A 43 -2.74 12.39 -6.61
C GLU A 43 -1.39 13.10 -6.76
N SER A 44 -0.67 13.34 -5.66
CA SER A 44 0.62 14.04 -5.67
C SER A 44 1.71 13.32 -6.48
N ARG A 45 1.61 12.00 -6.65
CA ARG A 45 2.59 11.16 -7.37
C ARG A 45 2.12 10.72 -8.76
N GLY A 46 0.93 11.15 -9.20
CA GLY A 46 0.37 10.72 -10.49
C GLY A 46 0.20 9.20 -10.55
N VAL A 47 -0.34 8.62 -9.47
CA VAL A 47 -0.61 7.19 -9.33
C VAL A 47 -2.11 7.00 -9.14
N SER A 48 -2.71 6.05 -9.85
CA SER A 48 -4.10 5.71 -9.57
C SER A 48 -4.21 4.94 -8.25
N VAL A 49 -5.24 5.25 -7.45
CA VAL A 49 -5.53 4.53 -6.20
C VAL A 49 -5.63 3.01 -6.43
N LYS A 50 -6.20 2.60 -7.58
CA LYS A 50 -6.34 1.18 -7.97
C LYS A 50 -4.97 0.52 -8.17
N SER A 51 -4.04 1.16 -8.88
CA SER A 51 -2.68 0.66 -9.08
C SER A 51 -1.95 0.52 -7.75
N PHE A 52 -2.05 1.55 -6.92
CA PHE A 52 -1.44 1.57 -5.59
C PHE A 52 -1.94 0.43 -4.69
N GLN A 53 -3.26 0.21 -4.63
CA GLN A 53 -3.83 -0.92 -3.90
C GLN A 53 -3.41 -2.28 -4.47
N GLY A 54 -3.25 -2.39 -5.80
CA GLY A 54 -2.73 -3.59 -6.45
C GLY A 54 -1.32 -3.94 -5.99
N TRP A 55 -0.46 -2.93 -5.92
CA TRP A 55 0.90 -3.06 -5.42
C TRP A 55 0.96 -3.38 -3.92
N ARG A 56 0.10 -2.78 -3.09
CA ARG A 56 -0.01 -3.14 -1.65
C ARG A 56 -0.35 -4.61 -1.46
N ARG A 57 -1.30 -5.13 -2.25
CA ARG A 57 -1.63 -6.57 -2.27
C ARG A 57 -0.44 -7.41 -2.73
N LYS A 58 0.26 -7.01 -3.78
CA LYS A 58 1.45 -7.73 -4.29
C LYS A 58 2.54 -7.82 -3.21
N ARG A 59 2.80 -6.74 -2.47
CA ARG A 59 3.79 -6.71 -1.37
C ARG A 59 3.43 -7.67 -0.23
N GLY A 60 2.16 -7.82 0.11
CA GLY A 60 1.69 -8.82 1.08
C GLY A 60 1.73 -10.27 0.56
N LEU A 61 1.93 -10.48 -0.75
CA LEU A 61 2.15 -11.80 -1.35
C LEU A 61 3.65 -12.13 -1.49
N THR A 62 4.52 -11.12 -1.58
CA THR A 62 5.98 -11.29 -1.80
C THR A 62 6.82 -11.11 -0.54
N GLY A 63 6.39 -10.30 0.43
CA GLY A 63 6.99 -10.24 1.77
C GLY A 63 6.18 -11.14 2.69
N GLY A 64 6.83 -12.13 3.31
CA GLY A 64 6.21 -13.20 4.11
C GLY A 64 5.45 -12.75 5.36
N ALA A 65 4.37 -12.00 5.17
CA ALA A 65 3.25 -11.94 6.10
C ALA A 65 2.18 -12.89 5.55
N ALA A 66 1.74 -13.79 6.42
CA ALA A 66 0.73 -14.80 6.13
C ALA A 66 -0.42 -14.24 5.29
N LYS A 67 -1.05 -15.10 4.47
CA LYS A 67 -2.35 -14.89 3.84
C LYS A 67 -3.46 -14.64 4.89
N GLY A 68 -3.34 -13.56 5.65
CA GLY A 68 -4.42 -12.99 6.43
C GLY A 68 -5.29 -12.23 5.46
N ARG A 69 -6.38 -12.87 5.02
CA ARG A 69 -7.54 -12.17 4.47
C ARG A 69 -7.76 -10.90 5.33
N PRO A 70 -8.01 -9.70 4.76
CA PRO A 70 -8.42 -8.58 5.60
C PRO A 70 -9.70 -8.99 6.36
N GLY A 71 -9.60 -9.13 7.69
CA GLY A 71 -10.64 -9.70 8.55
C GLY A 71 -10.48 -11.20 8.91
N GLY A 72 -9.32 -11.81 8.69
CA GLY A 72 -9.05 -13.19 9.09
C GLY A 72 -8.70 -13.30 10.58
N PHE A 73 -9.35 -14.21 11.28
CA PHE A 73 -8.95 -14.62 12.63
C PHE A 73 -7.63 -15.40 12.56
N VAL A 74 -6.71 -15.11 13.48
CA VAL A 74 -5.46 -15.88 13.67
C VAL A 74 -5.67 -16.80 14.85
N GLU A 75 -5.57 -18.10 14.62
CA GLU A 75 -5.59 -19.10 15.69
C GLU A 75 -4.23 -19.11 16.40
N ILE A 76 -4.25 -18.88 17.70
CA ILE A 76 -3.04 -18.89 18.54
C ILE A 76 -2.97 -20.25 19.22
N ALA A 77 -2.02 -21.08 18.81
CA ALA A 77 -1.74 -22.34 19.48
C ALA A 77 -1.15 -22.05 20.87
N THR A 78 -1.71 -22.66 21.91
CA THR A 78 -1.32 -22.40 23.30
C THR A 78 0.04 -23.05 23.61
N GLY A 79 1.09 -22.24 23.75
CA GLY A 79 2.36 -22.66 24.32
C GLY A 79 2.31 -22.57 25.85
N ALA A 80 2.57 -23.66 26.56
CA ALA A 80 2.70 -23.66 28.01
C ALA A 80 4.10 -23.12 28.39
N GLY A 81 4.26 -21.79 28.35
CA GLY A 81 5.50 -21.12 28.72
C GLY A 81 5.25 -19.89 29.60
N PRO A 82 6.15 -19.55 30.52
CA PRO A 82 6.06 -18.31 31.28
C PRO A 82 6.30 -17.12 30.33
N GLY A 83 5.24 -16.36 30.00
CA GLY A 83 5.33 -15.21 29.10
C GLY A 83 3.96 -14.66 28.68
N TRP A 84 3.96 -13.59 27.87
CA TRP A 84 2.74 -13.11 27.20
C TRP A 84 2.37 -14.09 26.08
N ASP A 85 1.10 -14.50 26.01
CA ASP A 85 0.62 -15.42 24.96
C ASP A 85 0.70 -14.76 23.57
N VAL A 86 0.50 -13.44 23.50
CA VAL A 86 0.51 -12.66 22.26
C VAL A 86 1.01 -11.24 22.51
N GLU A 87 1.92 -10.78 21.65
CA GLU A 87 2.32 -9.38 21.53
C GLU A 87 2.05 -8.89 20.10
N LEU A 88 1.34 -7.77 19.95
CA LEU A 88 1.01 -7.14 18.68
C LEU A 88 1.41 -5.67 18.69
N SER A 89 2.29 -5.28 17.78
CA SER A 89 2.64 -3.87 17.54
C SER A 89 1.64 -3.24 16.57
N LEU A 90 0.95 -2.18 16.99
CA LEU A 90 -0.08 -1.50 16.20
C LEU A 90 0.47 -0.29 15.42
N GLY A 91 1.74 0.05 15.61
CA GLY A 91 2.35 1.30 15.13
C GLY A 91 2.36 2.38 16.21
N ASP A 92 3.06 3.48 15.96
CA ASP A 92 3.09 4.67 16.84
C ASP A 92 3.47 4.39 18.30
N GLY A 93 4.33 3.39 18.53
CA GLY A 93 4.75 2.97 19.86
C GLY A 93 3.66 2.24 20.67
N VAL A 94 2.52 1.91 20.05
CA VAL A 94 1.41 1.20 20.70
C VAL A 94 1.59 -0.30 20.56
N THR A 95 1.56 -1.00 21.69
CA THR A 95 1.67 -2.45 21.77
C THR A 95 0.50 -3.04 22.55
N LEU A 96 -0.20 -4.00 21.93
CA LEU A 96 -1.25 -4.80 22.56
C LEU A 96 -0.64 -6.12 23.05
N ARG A 97 -0.78 -6.41 24.34
CA ARG A 97 -0.32 -7.66 24.96
C ARG A 97 -1.50 -8.40 25.55
N LEU A 98 -1.67 -9.67 25.18
CA LEU A 98 -2.67 -10.55 25.76
C LEU A 98 -1.96 -11.64 26.57
N ARG A 99 -2.51 -11.90 27.75
CA ARG A 99 -2.20 -13.08 28.57
C ARG A 99 -3.51 -13.69 29.04
N ARG A 100 -3.55 -15.00 29.20
CA ARG A 100 -4.60 -15.66 29.97
C ARG A 100 -4.34 -15.45 31.48
N PRO A 101 -5.40 -15.27 32.29
CA PRO A 101 -5.29 -15.28 33.74
C PRO A 101 -4.88 -16.66 34.28
#